data_AF-A0A4R4W579-F1
#
_entry.id   AF-A0A4R4W579-F1
#
_cell.length_a   1.000
_cell.length_b   1.000
_cell.length_c   1.000
_cell.angle_alpha   90.00
_cell.angle_beta   90.00
_cell.angle_gamma   90.00
#
_symmetry.space_group_name_H-M   'P 1'
#
loop_
_entity.id
_entity.type
_entity.pdbx_description
1 polymer ?
#
loop_
_entity_poly.entity_id
_entity_poly.type
_entity_poly.pdbx_seq_one_letter_code
_entity_poly.pdbx_strand_id
1 'polypeptide(L)' 'MSGREREVLSSIARGLSNTELAAHLHLTQATVKSHVGSLLAKLGARDRAQLVIIACESGLVTPRVAEEGSSSSG' A
#
# COMPACT_ATOMS: atom_id res chain seq x y z
N MET A 1 6.99 -13.04 -0.36
CA MET A 1 6.42 -12.00 0.53
C MET A 1 5.67 -12.67 1.66
N SER A 2 5.81 -12.18 2.88
CA SER A 2 4.97 -12.61 4.02
C SER A 2 3.59 -11.93 4.01
N GLY A 3 2.67 -12.40 4.85
CA GLY A 3 1.36 -11.74 5.03
C GLY A 3 1.50 -10.27 5.40
N ARG A 4 2.46 -9.93 6.28
CA ARG A 4 2.66 -8.54 6.74
C ARG A 4 3.25 -7.64 5.66
N GLU A 5 4.16 -8.16 4.84
CA GLU A 5 4.67 -7.44 3.68
C GLU A 5 3.57 -7.10 2.67
N ARG A 6 2.62 -8.01 2.43
CA ARG A 6 1.46 -7.74 1.56
C ARG A 6 0.57 -6.64 2.10
N GLU A 7 0.27 -6.68 3.40
CA GLU A 7 -0.58 -5.69 4.05
C GLU A 7 0.03 -4.28 3.97
N VAL A 8 1.34 -4.19 4.20
CA VAL A 8 2.11 -2.95 4.05
C VAL A 8 2.07 -2.48 2.60
N LEU A 9 2.34 -3.36 1.63
CA LEU A 9 2.35 -3.02 0.20
C LEU A 9 0.97 -2.50 -0.27
N SER A 10 -0.11 -3.18 0.09
CA SER A 10 -1.49 -2.78 -0.27
C SER A 10 -1.82 -1.40 0.31
N SER A 11 -1.49 -1.17 1.58
CA SER A 11 -1.70 0.12 2.25
C SER A 11 -0.86 1.24 1.63
N ILE A 12 0.38 0.96 1.22
CA ILE A 12 1.21 1.91 0.49
C ILE A 12 0.53 2.35 -0.80
N ALA A 13 -0.01 1.39 -1.53
CA ALA A 13 -0.65 1.61 -2.82
C ALA A 13 -1.97 2.39 -2.71
N ARG A 14 -2.64 2.31 -1.55
CA ARG A 14 -3.79 3.16 -1.18
C ARG A 14 -3.39 4.60 -0.81
N GLY A 15 -2.09 4.89 -0.72
CA GLY A 15 -1.57 6.21 -0.37
C GLY A 15 -1.32 6.45 1.13
N LEU A 16 -1.40 5.41 1.99
CA LEU A 16 -1.25 5.58 3.44
C LEU A 16 0.20 5.91 3.85
N SER A 17 0.41 6.99 4.58
CA SER A 17 1.73 7.33 5.15
C SER A 17 2.24 6.30 6.16
N ASN A 18 3.54 6.30 6.47
CA ASN A 18 4.12 5.36 7.45
C ASN A 18 3.42 5.40 8.82
N THR A 19 2.95 6.57 9.25
CA THR A 19 2.16 6.75 10.48
C THR A 19 0.79 6.08 10.40
N GLU A 20 0.09 6.26 9.27
CA GLU A 20 -1.22 5.65 9.01
C GLU A 20 -1.11 4.12 8.95
N LEU A 21 -0.09 3.62 8.22
CA LEU A 21 0.28 2.21 8.16
C LEU A 21 0.53 1.62 9.55
N ALA A 22 1.30 2.34 10.39
CA ALA A 22 1.61 1.92 11.74
C ALA A 22 0.34 1.78 12.59
N ALA A 23 -0.55 2.78 12.54
CA ALA A 23 -1.84 2.71 13.23
C ALA A 23 -2.74 1.59 12.69
N HIS A 24 -2.84 1.45 11.37
CA HIS A 24 -3.70 0.47 10.71
C HIS A 24 -3.28 -0.97 10.97
N LEU A 25 -1.96 -1.24 10.97
CA LEU A 25 -1.40 -2.58 11.16
C LEU A 25 -1.06 -2.89 12.62
N HIS A 26 -1.32 -1.95 13.54
CA HIS A 26 -0.91 -2.00 14.95
C HIS A 26 0.60 -2.24 15.10
N LEU A 27 1.40 -1.52 14.30
CA LEU A 27 2.87 -1.57 14.27
C LEU A 27 3.48 -0.21 14.62
N THR A 28 4.80 -0.17 14.79
CA THR A 28 5.53 1.10 14.94
C THR A 28 6.01 1.63 13.59
N GLN A 29 6.23 2.95 13.48
CA GLN A 29 6.79 3.55 12.26
C GLN A 29 8.15 2.95 11.87
N ALA A 30 8.97 2.58 12.86
CA ALA A 30 10.25 1.91 12.63
C ALA A 30 10.05 0.53 11.96
N THR A 31 9.12 -0.26 12.46
CA THR A 31 8.77 -1.57 11.88
C THR A 31 8.25 -1.43 10.45
N VAL A 32 7.37 -0.45 10.20
CA VAL A 32 6.87 -0.16 8.84
C VAL A 32 8.02 0.19 7.90
N LYS A 33 8.96 1.05 8.32
CA LYS A 33 10.15 1.38 7.53
C LYS A 33 10.98 0.15 7.17
N SER A 34 11.19 -0.77 8.11
CA SER A 34 11.90 -2.03 7.84
C SER A 34 11.17 -2.89 6.81
N HIS A 35 9.84 -3.01 6.92
CA HIS A 35 9.04 -3.72 5.92
C HIS A 35 9.12 -3.06 4.54
N VAL A 36 9.01 -1.73 4.46
CA VAL A 36 9.17 -0.98 3.21
C VAL A 36 10.54 -1.26 2.59
N GLY A 37 11.62 -1.20 3.36
CA GLY A 37 12.98 -1.49 2.88
C GLY A 37 13.11 -2.93 2.34
N SER A 38 12.57 -3.92 3.06
CA SER A 38 12.53 -5.31 2.57
C SER A 38 11.73 -5.45 1.27
N LEU A 39 10.57 -4.78 1.17
CA LEU A 39 9.76 -4.78 -0.04
C LEU A 39 10.52 -4.17 -1.22
N LEU A 40 11.19 -3.03 -1.01
CA LEU A 40 12.01 -2.39 -2.04
C LEU A 40 13.08 -3.35 -2.58
N ALA A 41 13.85 -3.98 -1.68
CA ALA A 41 14.89 -4.93 -2.07
C ALA A 41 14.32 -6.19 -2.75
N LYS A 42 13.22 -6.74 -2.24
CA LYS A 42 12.60 -7.96 -2.78
C LYS A 42 11.92 -7.75 -4.13
N LEU A 43 11.29 -6.60 -4.32
CA LEU A 43 10.54 -6.26 -5.54
C LEU A 43 11.38 -5.49 -6.56
N GLY A 44 12.63 -5.14 -6.22
CA GLY A 44 13.49 -4.32 -7.07
C GLY A 44 12.98 -2.88 -7.23
N ALA A 45 12.19 -2.39 -6.27
CA ALA A 45 11.68 -1.03 -6.31
C ALA A 45 12.72 -0.05 -5.77
N ARG A 46 12.93 1.04 -6.50
CA ARG A 46 13.85 2.13 -6.07
C ARG A 46 13.28 3.00 -4.96
N ASP A 47 11.96 3.19 -4.97
CA ASP A 47 11.27 4.12 -4.09
C ASP A 47 9.85 3.63 -3.79
N ARG A 48 9.24 4.25 -2.78
CA ARG A 48 7.85 4.01 -2.40
C ARG A 48 6.88 4.16 -3.57
N ALA A 49 7.07 5.13 -4.46
CA ALA A 49 6.22 5.31 -5.64
C ALA A 49 6.27 4.08 -6.58
N GLN A 50 7.43 3.43 -6.69
CA GLN A 50 7.54 2.19 -7.45
C GLN A 50 6.76 1.04 -6.80
N LEU A 51 6.76 0.93 -5.46
CA LEU A 51 5.91 -0.04 -4.76
C LEU A 51 4.41 0.16 -5.07
N VAL A 52 3.95 1.41 -5.18
CA VAL A 52 2.56 1.72 -5.55
C VAL A 52 2.26 1.18 -6.95
N ILE A 53 3.15 1.43 -7.92
CA ILE A 53 3.00 0.97 -9.30
C ILE A 53 2.96 -0.56 -9.35
N ILE A 54 3.93 -1.24 -8.73
CA ILE A 54 4.00 -2.71 -8.70
C ILE A 54 2.74 -3.32 -8.06
N ALA A 55 2.23 -2.72 -6.98
CA ALA A 55 1.00 -3.18 -6.33
C ALA A 55 -0.23 -3.01 -7.22
N CYS A 56 -0.32 -1.90 -7.96
CA CYS A 56 -1.38 -1.64 -8.92
C CYS A 56 -1.31 -2.62 -10.11
N GLU A 57 -0.11 -2.81 -10.69
CA GLU A 57 0.13 -3.76 -11.79
C GLU A 57 -0.16 -5.21 -11.39
N SER A 58 0.11 -5.57 -10.13
CA SER A 58 -0.21 -6.90 -9.59
C SER A 58 -1.70 -7.13 -9.34
N GLY A 59 -2.56 -6.12 -9.48
CA GLY A 59 -3.99 -6.19 -9.14
C GLY A 59 -4.25 -6.36 -7.63
N LEU A 60 -3.26 -6.05 -6.77
CA LEU A 60 -3.40 -6.14 -5.30
C LEU A 60 -4.30 -5.04 -4.72
N VAL A 61 -4.50 -3.97 -5.47
CA VAL A 61 -5.37 -2.84 -5.15
C VAL A 61 -6.07 -2.45 -6.44
N THR A 62 -7.39 -2.37 -6.38
CA THR A 62 -8.14 -1.66 -7.40
C THR A 62 -7.93 -0.17 -7.15
N PRO A 63 -7.35 0.60 -8.10
CA PRO A 63 -7.46 2.05 -8.00
C PRO A 63 -8.95 2.35 -7.89
N ARG A 64 -9.36 3.05 -6.84
CA ARG A 64 -10.72 3.56 -6.76
C ARG A 64 -10.85 4.56 -7.92
N VAL A 65 -11.26 4.09 -9.08
CA VAL A 65 -11.94 4.95 -10.04
C VAL A 65 -13.14 5.47 -9.26
N ALA A 66 -13.11 6.75 -8.94
CA ALA A 66 -14.31 7.42 -8.48
C ALA A 66 -15.28 7.26 -9.66
N GLU A 67 -16.21 6.33 -9.53
CA GLU A 67 -17.45 6.34 -10.28
C GLU A 67 -18.06 7.71 -10.04
N GLU A 68 -17.86 8.63 -11.00
CA GLU A 68 -18.75 9.75 -11.23
C GLU A 68 -20.09 9.16 -11.67
N GLY A 69 -20.82 8.70 -10.67
CA GLY A 69 -22.14 8.15 -10.75
C GLY A 69 -22.89 8.58 -9.52
N SER A 70 -23.16 9.89 -9.44
CA SER A 70 -24.23 10.38 -8.58
C SER A 70 -25.52 9.76 -9.09
N SER A 71 -25.96 8.66 -8.47
CA SER A 71 -27.36 8.25 -8.56
C SER A 71 -27.89 8.07 -7.14
N SER A 72 -28.52 9.14 -6.71
CA SER A 72 -29.54 9.19 -5.68
C SER A 72 -30.52 8.01 -5.80
N SER A 73 -30.70 7.24 -4.73
CA SER A 73 -31.88 6.41 -4.41
C SER A 73 -31.71 5.88 -2.98
N GLY A 74 -32.61 6.10 -2.02
CA GLY A 74 -33.89 6.81 -1.99
C GLY A 74 -34.33 7.02 -0.55
#